data_AF-A0A1G0YYR1-F1
#
_entry.id   AF-A0A1G0YYR1-F1
#
_cell.length_a   1.000
_cell.length_b   1.000
_cell.length_c   1.000
_cell.angle_alpha   90.00
_cell.angle_beta   90.00
_cell.angle_gamma   90.00
#
_symmetry.space_group_name_H-M   'P 1'
#
loop_
_entity.id
_entity.type
_entity.pdbx_description
1 polymer ?
#
loop_
_entity_poly.entity_id
_entity_poly.type
_entity_poly.pdbx_seq_one_letter_code
_entity_poly.pdbx_strand_id
1 'polypeptide(L)'
;MFAFSDYTQMKQDFQSQVKKLLAVNDKIKVGKTKVEDLEEPRRHQVLFLEQCRALLENYTPKDKSEDVSINRAKVFTGAMYVIYDEILETYRLRDPLYHSGLYAGLQVAMGITTANPMDAFSQRNMLELLDQFMIFNIHVGSKLRNDLRLDHPFAAIPNFDLNSFSQRLINLRAAACSKLKDEQHAKLNLAEKQAKQQPAEPGASYLGRFWSSAQASSKDVLSETASVASTSLKKEDFPPLSASSTNLPRV
;
A
#
# COMPACT_ATOMS: atom_id res chain seq x y z
N MET A 1 -15.13 4.27 -2.58
CA MET A 1 -13.79 4.43 -1.99
C MET A 1 -13.56 3.20 -1.15
N PHE A 2 -12.39 2.58 -1.30
CA PHE A 2 -12.02 1.38 -0.57
C PHE A 2 -11.97 1.66 0.93
N ALA A 3 -12.63 0.81 1.72
CA ALA A 3 -12.55 0.85 3.18
C ALA A 3 -11.46 -0.12 3.65
N PHE A 4 -10.44 0.40 4.33
CA PHE A 4 -9.40 -0.42 4.94
C PHE A 4 -9.94 -1.15 6.16
N SER A 5 -9.58 -2.43 6.30
CA SER A 5 -9.82 -3.19 7.53
C SER A 5 -9.08 -2.56 8.71
N ASP A 6 -9.65 -2.69 9.92
CA ASP A 6 -8.93 -2.34 11.15
C ASP A 6 -7.62 -3.13 11.24
N TYR A 7 -6.55 -2.47 11.71
CA TYR A 7 -5.22 -3.08 11.77
C TYR A 7 -5.19 -4.31 12.67
N THR A 8 -5.94 -4.32 13.78
CA THR A 8 -6.01 -5.46 14.70
C THR A 8 -6.66 -6.65 14.02
N GLN A 9 -7.77 -6.43 13.31
CA GLN A 9 -8.46 -7.49 12.57
C GLN A 9 -7.59 -8.01 11.42
N MET A 10 -7.01 -7.13 10.62
CA MET A 10 -6.13 -7.48 9.49
C MET A 10 -4.95 -8.34 9.93
N LYS A 11 -4.36 -8.04 11.10
CA LYS A 11 -3.32 -8.86 11.71
C LYS A 11 -3.82 -10.26 12.05
N GLN A 12 -4.96 -10.36 12.72
CA GLN A 12 -5.53 -11.65 13.12
C GLN A 12 -5.85 -12.50 11.89
N ASP A 13 -6.41 -11.88 10.85
CA ASP A 13 -6.72 -12.54 9.60
C ASP A 13 -5.44 -13.05 8.94
N PHE A 14 -4.42 -12.20 8.78
CA PHE A 14 -3.13 -12.61 8.25
C PHE A 14 -2.53 -13.81 9.00
N GLN A 15 -2.49 -13.75 10.33
CA GLN A 15 -1.99 -14.86 11.16
C GLN A 15 -2.82 -16.13 10.98
N SER A 16 -4.14 -16.00 10.84
CA SER A 16 -5.00 -17.15 10.52
C SER A 16 -4.65 -17.75 9.16
N GLN A 17 -4.32 -16.93 8.15
CA GLN A 17 -3.94 -17.43 6.83
C GLN A 17 -2.56 -18.11 6.85
N VAL A 18 -1.59 -17.57 7.60
CA VAL A 18 -0.29 -18.21 7.80
C VAL A 18 -0.46 -19.58 8.46
N LYS A 19 -1.30 -19.69 9.51
CA LYS A 19 -1.60 -20.99 10.15
C LYS A 19 -2.22 -22.00 9.17
N LYS A 20 -3.15 -21.56 8.32
CA LYS A 20 -3.75 -22.41 7.28
C LYS A 20 -2.69 -22.87 6.26
N LEU A 21 -1.82 -21.97 5.82
CA LEU A 21 -0.72 -22.28 4.91
C LEU A 21 0.21 -23.34 5.49
N LEU A 22 0.61 -23.19 6.75
CA LEU A 22 1.46 -24.15 7.47
C LEU A 22 0.77 -25.51 7.65
N ALA A 23 -0.52 -25.52 7.98
CA ALA A 23 -1.29 -26.76 8.10
C ALA A 23 -1.40 -27.51 6.77
N VAL A 24 -1.48 -26.80 5.64
CA VAL A 24 -1.43 -27.42 4.30
C VAL A 24 -0.03 -27.95 4.01
N ASN A 25 1.01 -27.18 4.33
CA ASN A 25 2.39 -27.60 4.13
C ASN A 25 2.74 -28.87 4.92
N ASP A 26 2.31 -28.97 6.19
CA ASP A 26 2.53 -30.15 7.03
C ASP A 26 1.83 -31.41 6.47
N LYS A 27 0.64 -31.26 5.90
CA LYS A 27 -0.05 -32.39 5.23
C LYS A 27 0.69 -32.90 3.99
N ILE A 28 1.40 -32.02 3.28
CA ILE A 28 2.18 -32.38 2.10
C ILE A 28 3.57 -32.88 2.50
N LYS A 29 4.16 -32.27 3.54
CA LYS A 29 5.51 -32.52 4.05
C LYS A 29 5.46 -32.65 5.57
N VAL A 30 5.30 -33.88 6.05
CA VAL A 30 5.13 -34.20 7.47
C VAL A 30 6.26 -33.57 8.31
N GLY A 31 5.89 -32.82 9.35
CA GLY A 31 6.79 -32.20 10.32
C GLY A 31 7.29 -30.81 9.93
N LYS A 32 6.76 -30.21 8.85
CA LYS A 32 7.15 -28.89 8.34
C LYS A 32 6.16 -27.81 8.75
N THR A 33 6.11 -27.54 10.07
CA THR A 33 5.09 -26.70 10.72
C THR A 33 5.53 -25.26 10.99
N LYS A 34 6.77 -24.87 10.67
CA LYS A 34 7.28 -23.51 10.89
C LYS A 34 7.36 -22.69 9.60
N VAL A 35 7.43 -21.37 9.70
CA VAL A 35 7.51 -20.49 8.52
C VAL A 35 8.82 -20.74 7.75
N GLU A 36 9.90 -21.05 8.46
CA GLU A 36 11.22 -21.35 7.88
C GLU A 36 11.23 -22.64 7.04
N ASP A 37 10.24 -23.51 7.27
CA ASP A 37 10.04 -24.77 6.56
C ASP A 37 9.23 -24.61 5.27
N LEU A 38 8.65 -23.44 5.01
CA LEU A 38 7.97 -23.16 3.74
C LEU A 38 8.97 -23.15 2.58
N GLU A 39 8.51 -23.56 1.40
CA GLU A 39 9.30 -23.45 0.17
C GLU A 39 9.35 -22.00 -0.32
N GLU A 40 10.43 -21.67 -1.03
CA GLU A 40 10.50 -20.41 -1.76
C GLU A 40 9.50 -20.41 -2.93
N PRO A 41 8.84 -19.27 -3.23
CA PRO A 41 9.05 -17.94 -2.63
C PRO A 41 8.20 -17.67 -1.37
N ARG A 42 7.37 -18.61 -0.92
CA ARG A 42 6.40 -18.36 0.17
C ARG A 42 7.06 -18.04 1.50
N ARG A 43 8.22 -18.63 1.77
CA ARG A 43 8.99 -18.38 2.99
C ARG A 43 9.36 -16.91 3.16
N HIS A 44 10.12 -16.32 2.23
CA HIS A 44 10.56 -14.94 2.38
C HIS A 44 9.36 -13.96 2.34
N GLN A 45 8.32 -14.27 1.56
CA GLN A 45 7.09 -13.48 1.50
C GLN A 45 6.40 -13.39 2.87
N VAL A 46 6.23 -14.52 3.56
CA VAL A 46 5.63 -14.56 4.91
C VAL A 46 6.55 -13.91 5.94
N LEU A 47 7.86 -14.19 5.91
CA LEU A 47 8.82 -13.57 6.82
C LEU A 47 8.88 -12.05 6.67
N PHE A 48 8.81 -11.54 5.44
CA PHE A 48 8.72 -10.10 5.16
C PHE A 48 7.48 -9.48 5.81
N LEU A 49 6.31 -10.08 5.62
CA LEU A 49 5.07 -9.58 6.21
C LEU A 49 5.08 -9.66 7.74
N GLU A 50 5.62 -10.73 8.33
CA GLU A 50 5.81 -10.84 9.79
C GLU A 50 6.77 -9.76 10.32
N GLN A 51 7.85 -9.47 9.59
CA GLN A 51 8.79 -8.41 9.97
C GLN A 51 8.13 -7.03 9.89
N CYS A 52 7.37 -6.74 8.84
CA CYS A 52 6.57 -5.51 8.73
C CYS A 52 5.59 -5.38 9.91
N ARG A 53 4.88 -6.47 10.25
CA ARG A 53 3.96 -6.50 11.39
C ARG A 53 4.69 -6.18 12.70
N ALA A 54 5.82 -6.85 12.97
CA ALA A 54 6.60 -6.63 14.19
C ALA A 54 7.09 -5.19 14.32
N LEU A 55 7.56 -4.58 13.23
CA LEU A 55 7.97 -3.18 13.20
C LEU A 55 6.80 -2.22 13.47
N LEU A 56 5.62 -2.49 12.91
CA LEU A 56 4.41 -1.69 13.13
C LEU A 56 3.82 -1.84 14.55
N GLU A 57 4.03 -2.98 15.21
CA GLU A 57 3.63 -3.20 16.61
C GLU A 57 4.57 -2.50 17.59
N ASN A 58 5.88 -2.58 17.34
CA ASN A 58 6.89 -1.89 18.15
C ASN A 58 6.89 -0.38 17.93
N TYR A 59 6.26 0.06 16.85
CA TYR A 59 6.09 1.46 16.56
C TYR A 59 5.21 2.13 17.63
N THR A 60 5.78 2.88 18.56
CA THR A 60 5.01 3.64 19.55
C THR A 60 4.92 5.09 19.08
N PRO A 61 3.79 5.54 18.52
CA PRO A 61 3.64 6.94 18.17
C PRO A 61 3.67 7.77 19.46
N LYS A 62 4.23 8.99 19.37
CA LYS A 62 4.17 9.94 20.48
C LYS A 62 2.72 10.33 20.81
N ASP A 63 1.87 10.33 19.79
CA ASP A 63 0.43 10.59 19.90
C ASP A 63 -0.38 9.32 19.59
N LYS A 64 -1.28 8.92 20.49
CA LYS A 64 -2.18 7.76 20.30
C LYS A 64 -3.42 8.12 19.46
N SER A 65 -3.26 8.92 18.41
CA SER A 65 -4.39 9.33 17.57
C SER A 65 -4.92 8.16 16.73
N GLU A 66 -6.21 8.21 16.40
CA GLU A 66 -6.88 7.25 15.50
C GLU A 66 -6.18 7.14 14.14
N ASP A 67 -5.61 8.24 13.66
CA ASP A 67 -4.82 8.32 12.43
C ASP A 67 -3.65 7.33 12.40
N VAL A 68 -3.04 7.02 13.56
CA VAL A 68 -1.93 6.07 13.61
C VAL A 68 -2.40 4.65 13.33
N SER A 69 -3.57 4.24 13.84
CA SER A 69 -4.11 2.90 13.56
C SER A 69 -4.43 2.74 12.07
N ILE A 70 -5.04 3.76 11.48
CA ILE A 70 -5.36 3.81 10.05
C ILE A 70 -4.08 3.75 9.21
N ASN A 71 -3.05 4.51 9.56
CA ASN A 71 -1.79 4.50 8.83
C ASN A 71 -1.07 3.15 8.94
N ARG A 72 -1.12 2.48 10.11
CA ARG A 72 -0.60 1.10 10.24
C ARG A 72 -1.36 0.12 9.36
N ALA A 73 -2.69 0.20 9.33
CA ALA A 73 -3.53 -0.61 8.44
C ALA A 73 -3.13 -0.40 6.98
N LYS A 74 -2.97 0.85 6.54
CA LYS A 74 -2.56 1.19 5.17
C LYS A 74 -1.16 0.67 4.84
N VAL A 75 -0.16 0.89 5.71
CA VAL A 75 1.20 0.38 5.48
C VAL A 75 1.18 -1.14 5.36
N PHE A 76 0.49 -1.84 6.26
CA PHE A 76 0.44 -3.30 6.24
C PHE A 76 -0.34 -3.84 5.03
N THR A 77 -1.43 -3.18 4.65
CA THR A 77 -2.16 -3.46 3.40
C THR A 77 -1.27 -3.29 2.19
N GLY A 78 -0.49 -2.19 2.14
CA GLY A 78 0.48 -1.96 1.07
C GLY A 78 1.50 -3.09 0.99
N ALA A 79 2.06 -3.51 2.12
CA ALA A 79 3.03 -4.61 2.18
C ALA A 79 2.42 -5.92 1.64
N MET A 80 1.20 -6.27 2.09
CA MET A 80 0.47 -7.43 1.58
C MET A 80 0.18 -7.31 0.08
N TYR A 81 -0.16 -6.10 -0.40
CA TYR A 81 -0.50 -5.87 -1.78
C TYR A 81 0.69 -6.08 -2.73
N VAL A 82 1.90 -5.68 -2.33
CA VAL A 82 3.12 -5.94 -3.11
C VAL A 82 3.37 -7.44 -3.25
N ILE A 83 3.20 -8.21 -2.16
CA ILE A 83 3.33 -9.68 -2.20
C ILE A 83 2.20 -10.32 -2.99
N TYR A 84 0.97 -9.82 -2.84
CA TYR A 84 -0.20 -10.28 -3.59
C TYR A 84 0.02 -10.13 -5.11
N ASP A 85 0.55 -8.98 -5.53
CA ASP A 85 0.91 -8.71 -6.93
C ASP A 85 2.07 -9.58 -7.43
N GLU A 86 3.10 -9.79 -6.60
CA GLU A 86 4.19 -10.72 -6.91
C GLU A 86 3.67 -12.14 -7.14
N ILE A 87 2.75 -12.62 -6.29
CA ILE A 87 2.13 -13.92 -6.46
C ILE A 87 1.33 -13.95 -7.75
N LEU A 88 0.53 -12.92 -8.05
CA LEU A 88 -0.26 -12.85 -9.28
C LEU A 88 0.62 -13.05 -10.54
N GLU A 89 1.78 -12.40 -10.58
CA GLU A 89 2.71 -12.53 -11.72
C GLU A 89 3.30 -13.93 -11.89
N THR A 90 3.45 -14.69 -10.81
CA THR A 90 3.94 -16.08 -10.88
C THR A 90 2.91 -17.04 -11.49
N TYR A 91 1.61 -16.71 -11.46
CA TYR A 91 0.52 -17.54 -11.97
C TYR A 91 0.02 -17.07 -13.35
N ARG A 92 0.87 -17.20 -14.38
CA ARG A 92 0.53 -16.73 -15.76
C ARG A 92 -0.52 -17.57 -16.48
N LEU A 93 -0.60 -18.86 -16.18
CA LEU A 93 -1.43 -19.83 -16.92
C LEU A 93 -2.65 -20.31 -16.14
N ARG A 94 -2.79 -19.91 -14.87
CA ARG A 94 -3.85 -20.38 -13.98
C ARG A 94 -4.26 -19.25 -13.06
N ASP A 95 -5.50 -19.27 -12.60
CA ASP A 95 -5.99 -18.29 -11.65
C ASP A 95 -5.38 -18.56 -10.24
N PRO A 96 -4.60 -17.63 -9.66
CA PRO A 96 -4.01 -17.81 -8.34
C PRO A 96 -5.04 -17.96 -7.22
N LEU A 97 -6.29 -17.50 -7.41
CA LEU A 97 -7.35 -17.60 -6.40
C LEU A 97 -7.63 -19.05 -5.98
N TYR A 98 -7.55 -19.99 -6.92
CA TYR A 98 -7.81 -21.41 -6.67
C TYR A 98 -6.55 -22.23 -6.40
N HIS A 99 -5.37 -21.64 -6.63
CA HIS A 99 -4.10 -22.38 -6.62
C HIS A 99 -3.03 -21.81 -5.68
N SER A 100 -3.31 -20.70 -5.00
CA SER A 100 -2.45 -20.11 -3.98
C SER A 100 -3.27 -19.75 -2.75
N GLY A 101 -3.15 -20.57 -1.71
CA GLY A 101 -3.79 -20.29 -0.42
C GLY A 101 -3.32 -18.97 0.19
N LEU A 102 -2.05 -18.60 -0.03
CA LEU A 102 -1.53 -17.30 0.41
C LEU A 102 -2.17 -16.14 -0.37
N TYR A 103 -2.35 -16.25 -1.69
CA TYR A 103 -2.99 -15.21 -2.49
C TYR A 103 -4.42 -14.92 -2.03
N ALA A 104 -5.25 -15.97 -1.96
CA ALA A 104 -6.63 -15.86 -1.48
C ALA A 104 -6.67 -15.34 -0.02
N GLY A 105 -5.74 -15.82 0.82
CA GLY A 105 -5.63 -15.38 2.20
C GLY A 105 -5.29 -13.88 2.33
N LEU A 106 -4.33 -13.37 1.56
CA LEU A 106 -3.97 -11.96 1.54
C LEU A 106 -5.13 -11.09 1.06
N GLN A 107 -5.85 -11.53 0.03
CA GLN A 107 -7.04 -10.82 -0.46
C GLN A 107 -8.09 -10.65 0.65
N VAL A 108 -8.35 -11.72 1.41
CA VAL A 108 -9.26 -11.71 2.57
C VAL A 108 -8.75 -10.79 3.67
N ALA A 109 -7.47 -10.91 4.06
CA ALA A 109 -6.89 -10.11 5.14
C ALA A 109 -6.92 -8.59 4.82
N MET A 110 -6.69 -8.23 3.56
CA MET A 110 -6.79 -6.84 3.11
C MET A 110 -8.24 -6.34 3.01
N GLY A 111 -9.25 -7.23 3.03
CA GLY A 111 -10.65 -6.84 2.87
C GLY A 111 -11.04 -6.53 1.41
N ILE A 112 -10.26 -7.02 0.44
CA ILE A 112 -10.53 -6.81 -0.99
C ILE A 112 -11.63 -7.78 -1.44
N THR A 113 -12.80 -7.24 -1.73
CA THR A 113 -13.96 -8.01 -2.19
C THR A 113 -14.59 -7.36 -3.41
N THR A 114 -15.53 -8.05 -4.06
CA THR A 114 -16.33 -7.45 -5.14
C THR A 114 -17.15 -6.25 -4.68
N ALA A 115 -17.58 -6.23 -3.41
CA ALA A 115 -18.31 -5.11 -2.80
C ALA A 115 -17.39 -3.99 -2.31
N ASN A 116 -16.12 -4.30 -2.01
CA ASN A 116 -15.10 -3.34 -1.56
C ASN A 116 -13.83 -3.46 -2.44
N PRO A 117 -13.90 -3.09 -3.73
CA PRO A 117 -12.75 -3.17 -4.61
C PRO A 117 -11.72 -2.08 -4.26
N MET A 118 -10.45 -2.42 -4.36
CA MET A 118 -9.35 -1.49 -4.13
C MET A 118 -9.24 -0.48 -5.28
N ASP A 119 -9.66 0.76 -5.06
CA ASP A 119 -9.58 1.85 -6.04
C ASP A 119 -8.16 2.43 -6.18
N ALA A 120 -7.87 3.08 -7.31
CA ALA A 120 -6.52 3.59 -7.62
C ALA A 120 -6.02 4.65 -6.61
N PHE A 121 -6.91 5.42 -5.99
CA PHE A 121 -6.55 6.41 -4.98
C PHE A 121 -6.06 5.71 -3.71
N SER A 122 -6.82 4.73 -3.24
CA SER A 122 -6.46 3.90 -2.09
C SER A 122 -5.17 3.11 -2.34
N GLN A 123 -4.98 2.57 -3.56
CA GLN A 123 -3.74 1.90 -3.96
C GLN A 123 -2.53 2.84 -3.87
N ARG A 124 -2.64 4.03 -4.46
CA ARG A 124 -1.56 5.01 -4.40
C ARG A 124 -1.22 5.36 -2.95
N ASN A 125 -2.24 5.65 -2.13
CA ASN A 125 -2.07 6.09 -0.76
C ASN A 125 -1.33 5.04 0.08
N MET A 126 -1.79 3.79 0.06
CA MET A 126 -1.15 2.72 0.84
C MET A 126 0.28 2.42 0.38
N LEU A 127 0.57 2.47 -0.93
CA LEU A 127 1.90 2.25 -1.48
C LEU A 127 2.86 3.41 -1.17
N GLU A 128 2.36 4.64 -1.15
CA GLU A 128 3.14 5.81 -0.73
C GLU A 128 3.53 5.74 0.74
N LEU A 129 2.60 5.32 1.61
CA LEU A 129 2.89 5.09 3.03
C LEU A 129 3.87 3.93 3.24
N LEU A 130 3.73 2.85 2.48
CA LEU A 130 4.69 1.73 2.51
C LEU A 130 6.09 2.18 2.09
N ASP A 131 6.22 2.97 1.03
CA ASP A 131 7.52 3.49 0.57
C ASP A 131 8.21 4.33 1.67
N GLN A 132 7.44 5.22 2.31
CA GLN A 132 7.94 6.00 3.45
C GLN A 132 8.35 5.11 4.62
N PHE A 133 7.55 4.09 4.94
CA PHE A 133 7.87 3.10 5.97
C PHE A 133 9.15 2.31 5.64
N MET A 134 9.34 1.90 4.39
CA MET A 134 10.55 1.21 3.95
C MET A 134 11.77 2.13 4.09
N ILE A 135 11.69 3.36 3.57
CA ILE A 135 12.76 4.37 3.69
C ILE A 135 13.15 4.58 5.16
N PHE A 136 12.16 4.69 6.04
CA PHE A 136 12.36 4.90 7.46
C PHE A 136 13.18 3.78 8.11
N ASN A 137 12.90 2.53 7.75
CA ASN A 137 13.50 1.35 8.37
C ASN A 137 14.82 0.91 7.73
N ILE A 138 15.06 1.22 6.45
CA ILE A 138 16.23 0.70 5.71
C ILE A 138 17.34 1.73 5.49
N HIS A 139 17.06 3.03 5.50
CA HIS A 139 18.09 4.05 5.23
C HIS A 139 18.65 4.68 6.52
N VAL A 140 19.93 5.03 6.49
CA VAL A 140 20.59 5.72 7.61
C VAL A 140 19.90 7.07 7.86
N GLY A 141 19.49 7.33 9.09
CA GLY A 141 18.78 8.57 9.44
C GLY A 141 17.43 8.74 8.74
N SER A 142 16.84 7.65 8.22
CA SER A 142 15.49 7.63 7.64
C SER A 142 15.33 8.56 6.42
N LYS A 143 16.38 8.69 5.61
CA LYS A 143 16.38 9.53 4.40
C LYS A 143 16.87 8.74 3.20
N LEU A 144 16.12 8.77 2.11
CA LEU A 144 16.46 8.10 0.85
C LEU A 144 17.81 8.53 0.25
N ARG A 145 18.25 9.78 0.51
CA ARG A 145 19.54 10.29 0.02
C ARG A 145 20.76 9.72 0.76
N ASN A 146 20.54 9.05 1.88
CA ASN A 146 21.61 8.45 2.67
C ASN A 146 21.78 6.97 2.26
N ASP A 147 22.87 6.36 2.70
CA ASP A 147 23.14 4.95 2.42
C ASP A 147 22.14 4.01 3.12
N LEU A 148 22.06 2.77 2.61
CA LEU A 148 21.34 1.69 3.27
C LEU A 148 22.04 1.31 4.58
N ARG A 149 21.24 1.06 5.62
CA ARG A 149 21.72 0.48 6.87
C ARG A 149 22.16 -0.95 6.62
N LEU A 150 23.40 -1.28 6.96
CA LEU A 150 23.91 -2.65 6.86
C LEU A 150 23.09 -3.64 7.72
N ASP A 151 22.51 -3.16 8.82
CA ASP A 151 21.74 -3.91 9.80
C ASP A 151 20.22 -3.68 9.68
N HIS A 152 19.71 -3.38 8.48
CA HIS A 152 18.28 -3.13 8.32
C HIS A 152 17.44 -4.38 8.66
N PRO A 153 16.22 -4.22 9.21
CA PRO A 153 15.41 -5.35 9.71
C PRO A 153 15.11 -6.43 8.66
N PHE A 154 15.05 -6.06 7.38
CA PHE A 154 14.79 -7.00 6.30
C PHE A 154 16.04 -7.76 5.80
N ALA A 155 17.25 -7.41 6.25
CA ALA A 155 18.50 -8.05 5.80
C ALA A 155 18.63 -9.48 6.37
N ALA A 156 17.96 -9.73 7.49
CA ALA A 156 17.92 -11.04 8.14
C ALA A 156 17.00 -12.05 7.42
N ILE A 157 16.19 -11.62 6.45
CA ILE A 157 15.24 -12.49 5.76
C ILE A 157 15.97 -13.25 4.64
N PRO A 158 16.07 -14.58 4.70
CA PRO A 158 16.73 -15.36 3.66
C PRO A 158 16.05 -15.19 2.31
N ASN A 159 16.83 -15.02 1.24
CA ASN A 159 16.37 -14.87 -0.16
C ASN A 159 15.45 -13.67 -0.42
N PHE A 160 15.31 -12.74 0.53
CA PHE A 160 14.57 -11.52 0.28
C PHE A 160 15.42 -10.53 -0.52
N ASP A 161 15.02 -10.28 -1.77
CA ASP A 161 15.66 -9.28 -2.63
C ASP A 161 14.98 -7.92 -2.45
N LEU A 162 15.60 -7.06 -1.63
CA LEU A 162 15.14 -5.70 -1.38
C LEU A 162 15.06 -4.85 -2.65
N ASN A 163 15.95 -5.05 -3.63
CA ASN A 163 15.94 -4.29 -4.87
C ASN A 163 14.74 -4.68 -5.73
N SER A 164 14.51 -5.98 -5.93
CA SER A 164 13.33 -6.47 -6.66
C SER A 164 12.02 -6.02 -6.01
N PHE A 165 11.95 -6.07 -4.67
CA PHE A 165 10.80 -5.56 -3.93
C PHE A 165 10.58 -4.05 -4.16
N SER A 166 11.66 -3.25 -4.08
CA SER A 166 11.58 -1.79 -4.24
C SER A 166 11.14 -1.40 -5.65
N GLN A 167 11.66 -2.09 -6.68
CA GLN A 167 11.24 -1.86 -8.06
C GLN A 167 9.75 -2.19 -8.26
N ARG A 168 9.28 -3.31 -7.70
CA ARG A 168 7.85 -3.67 -7.75
C ARG A 168 6.98 -2.61 -7.08
N LEU A 169 7.36 -2.15 -5.89
CA LEU A 169 6.65 -1.07 -5.19
C LEU A 169 6.56 0.21 -6.03
N ILE A 170 7.67 0.63 -6.63
CA ILE A 170 7.71 1.81 -7.51
C ILE A 170 6.77 1.63 -8.71
N ASN A 171 6.82 0.48 -9.36
CA ASN A 171 5.99 0.17 -10.53
C ASN A 171 4.50 0.16 -10.19
N LEU A 172 4.11 -0.48 -9.08
CA LEU A 172 2.72 -0.50 -8.62
C LEU A 172 2.20 0.90 -8.30
N ARG A 173 3.03 1.73 -7.64
CA ARG A 173 2.67 3.11 -7.35
C ARG A 173 2.52 3.94 -8.63
N ALA A 174 3.45 3.78 -9.59
CA ALA A 174 3.37 4.45 -10.89
C ALA A 174 2.10 4.04 -11.67
N ALA A 175 1.75 2.76 -11.66
CA ALA A 175 0.53 2.25 -12.29
C ALA A 175 -0.73 2.83 -11.64
N ALA A 176 -0.79 2.89 -10.30
CA ALA A 176 -1.90 3.52 -9.58
C ALA A 176 -2.03 5.03 -9.93
N CYS A 177 -0.91 5.75 -9.99
CA CYS A 177 -0.88 7.15 -10.42
C CYS A 177 -1.36 7.34 -11.86
N SER A 178 -0.99 6.45 -12.78
CA SER A 178 -1.46 6.51 -14.17
C SER A 178 -2.97 6.34 -14.25
N LYS A 179 -3.52 5.31 -13.58
CA LYS A 179 -4.97 5.06 -13.53
C LYS A 179 -5.75 6.25 -13.00
N LEU A 180 -5.25 6.92 -11.95
CA LEU A 180 -5.87 8.13 -11.41
C LEU A 180 -5.94 9.27 -12.43
N LYS A 181 -4.88 9.48 -13.21
CA LYS A 181 -4.87 10.49 -14.27
C LYS A 181 -5.89 10.15 -15.36
N ASP A 182 -5.94 8.89 -15.77
CA ASP A 182 -6.89 8.42 -16.80
C ASP A 182 -8.35 8.61 -16.35
N GLU A 183 -8.65 8.27 -15.09
CA GLU A 183 -9.97 8.50 -14.48
C GLU A 183 -10.33 9.99 -14.41
N GLN A 184 -9.38 10.87 -14.08
CA GLN A 184 -9.58 12.32 -14.06
C GLN A 184 -9.85 12.87 -15.46
N HIS A 185 -9.06 12.46 -16.46
CA HIS A 185 -9.28 12.85 -17.85
C HIS A 185 -10.64 12.37 -18.39
N ALA A 186 -11.04 11.14 -18.06
CA ALA A 186 -12.34 10.61 -18.45
C ALA A 186 -13.50 11.43 -17.86
N LYS A 187 -13.40 11.84 -16.58
CA LYS A 187 -14.41 12.68 -15.91
C LYS A 187 -14.51 14.07 -16.57
N LEU A 188 -13.38 14.70 -16.87
CA LEU A 188 -13.35 16.00 -17.55
C LEU A 188 -14.00 15.92 -18.94
N ASN A 189 -13.66 14.90 -19.72
CA ASN A 189 -14.24 14.70 -21.05
C ASN A 189 -15.76 14.45 -21.02
N LEU A 190 -16.26 13.75 -19.99
CA LEU A 190 -17.70 13.56 -19.79
C LEU A 190 -18.39 14.86 -19.40
N ALA A 191 -17.79 15.64 -18.50
CA ALA A 191 -18.31 16.95 -18.09
C ALA A 191 -18.37 17.92 -19.28
N GLU A 192 -17.34 17.96 -20.13
CA GLU A 192 -17.35 18.77 -21.36
C GLU A 192 -18.44 18.34 -22.36
N LYS A 193 -18.67 17.03 -22.52
CA LYS A 193 -19.75 16.52 -23.38
C LYS A 193 -21.12 16.90 -22.84
N GLN A 194 -21.32 16.83 -21.52
CA GLN A 194 -22.58 17.22 -20.88
C GLN A 194 -22.81 18.74 -20.98
N ALA A 195 -21.77 19.55 -20.80
CA ALA A 195 -21.85 21.01 -20.98
C ALA A 195 -22.21 21.42 -22.41
N LYS A 196 -21.75 20.66 -23.42
CA LYS A 196 -22.09 20.90 -24.84
C LYS A 196 -23.50 20.41 -25.23
N GLN A 197 -24.11 19.54 -24.44
CA GLN A 197 -25.45 18.97 -24.69
C GLN A 197 -26.57 19.69 -23.93
N GLN A 198 -26.24 20.59 -22.99
CA GLN A 198 -27.25 21.49 -22.42
C GLN A 198 -27.74 22.45 -23.52
N PRO A 199 -29.04 22.45 -23.86
CA PRO A 199 -29.57 23.39 -24.83
C PRO A 199 -29.37 24.81 -24.29
N ALA A 200 -28.80 25.68 -25.11
CA ALA A 200 -28.83 27.11 -24.86
C ALA A 200 -30.30 27.49 -24.66
N GLU A 201 -30.69 27.90 -23.45
CA GLU A 201 -32.02 28.43 -23.23
C GLU A 201 -32.24 29.58 -24.23
N PRO A 202 -33.27 29.51 -25.09
CA PRO A 202 -33.51 30.53 -26.09
C PRO A 202 -34.16 31.73 -25.38
N GLY A 203 -33.32 32.62 -24.83
CA GLY A 203 -33.88 33.74 -24.07
C GLY A 203 -32.91 34.73 -23.43
N ALA A 204 -31.72 35.00 -23.98
CA ALA A 204 -30.99 36.22 -23.62
C ALA A 204 -29.95 36.62 -24.67
N SER A 205 -30.33 37.54 -25.55
CA SER A 205 -29.40 38.33 -26.33
C SER A 205 -28.56 39.23 -25.40
N TYR A 206 -27.35 38.79 -25.06
CA TYR A 206 -26.27 39.64 -24.51
C TYR A 206 -24.93 39.26 -25.16
N LEU A 207 -24.87 39.42 -26.49
CA LEU A 207 -23.68 39.27 -27.34
C LEU A 207 -22.61 40.37 -27.09
N GLY A 208 -22.12 40.55 -25.85
CA GLY A 208 -21.10 41.58 -25.64
C GLY A 208 -20.32 41.64 -24.34
N ARG A 209 -20.50 40.74 -23.36
CA ARG A 209 -19.78 40.85 -22.06
C ARG A 209 -19.14 39.57 -21.51
N PHE A 210 -19.02 38.50 -22.29
CA PHE A 210 -18.53 37.21 -21.78
C PHE A 210 -17.16 36.73 -22.30
N TRP A 211 -16.43 37.55 -23.06
CA TRP A 211 -15.05 37.22 -23.48
C TRP A 211 -13.95 37.87 -22.63
N SER A 212 -14.28 38.48 -21.48
CA SER A 212 -13.32 39.14 -20.59
C SER A 212 -13.13 38.48 -19.21
N SER A 213 -13.81 37.39 -18.88
CA SER A 213 -13.68 36.73 -17.55
C SER A 213 -13.14 35.30 -17.59
N ALA A 214 -12.94 34.71 -18.77
CA ALA A 214 -12.40 33.35 -18.93
C ALA A 214 -10.90 33.22 -18.57
N GLN A 215 -10.23 34.31 -18.20
CA GLN A 215 -8.83 34.29 -17.76
C GLN A 215 -8.64 34.40 -16.23
N ALA A 216 -9.74 34.49 -15.45
CA ALA A 216 -9.66 34.68 -13.99
C ALA A 216 -10.19 33.50 -13.15
N SER A 217 -10.88 32.52 -13.72
CA SER A 217 -11.57 31.46 -12.95
C SER A 217 -11.00 30.04 -13.15
N SER A 218 -9.76 29.92 -13.63
CA SER A 218 -9.04 28.63 -13.69
C SER A 218 -8.26 28.32 -12.39
N LYS A 219 -8.14 29.29 -11.46
CA LYS A 219 -7.40 29.09 -10.21
C LYS A 219 -8.22 28.53 -9.05
N ASP A 220 -9.55 28.69 -9.05
CA ASP A 220 -10.34 28.34 -7.86
C ASP A 220 -10.85 26.89 -7.84
N VAL A 221 -11.07 26.27 -9.01
CA VAL A 221 -11.41 24.82 -9.08
C VAL A 221 -10.19 23.91 -8.81
N LEU A 222 -8.97 24.47 -8.84
CA LEU A 222 -7.75 23.78 -8.41
C LEU A 222 -7.50 23.87 -6.90
N SER A 223 -8.26 24.68 -6.16
CA SER A 223 -8.05 24.88 -4.71
C SER A 223 -8.84 23.91 -3.83
N GLU A 224 -10.01 23.45 -4.28
CA GLU A 224 -10.94 22.70 -3.42
C GLU A 224 -10.66 21.18 -3.39
N THR A 225 -9.82 20.67 -4.29
CA THR A 225 -9.25 19.30 -4.20
C THR A 225 -7.78 19.29 -3.79
N ALA A 226 -7.16 20.44 -3.58
CA ALA A 226 -5.79 20.55 -3.04
C ALA A 226 -5.77 20.56 -1.50
N SER A 227 -6.94 20.53 -0.84
CA SER A 227 -7.10 20.42 0.61
C SER A 227 -7.55 19.01 1.04
N VAL A 228 -7.09 17.96 0.37
CA VAL A 228 -7.04 16.63 0.99
C VAL A 228 -5.61 16.45 1.42
N ALA A 229 -5.39 16.59 2.72
CA ALA A 229 -4.11 16.51 3.39
C ALA A 229 -3.17 15.53 2.68
N SER A 230 -2.11 16.07 2.08
CA SER A 230 -0.83 15.38 2.07
C SER A 230 -0.53 15.12 3.54
N THR A 231 -0.94 13.97 4.06
CA THR A 231 -0.43 13.42 5.31
C THR A 231 1.02 13.02 5.00
N SER A 232 1.87 14.02 4.79
CA SER A 232 3.31 13.84 4.86
C SER A 232 3.57 13.43 6.29
N LEU A 233 3.89 12.14 6.47
CA LEU A 233 4.37 11.64 7.75
C LEU A 233 5.58 12.51 8.12
N LYS A 234 5.41 13.39 9.09
CA LYS A 234 6.48 14.22 9.62
C LYS A 234 7.48 13.27 10.27
N LYS A 235 8.72 13.72 10.44
CA LYS A 235 9.74 12.98 11.19
C LYS A 235 9.28 12.58 12.62
N GLU A 236 8.26 13.28 13.14
CA GLU A 236 7.60 13.02 14.41
C GLU A 236 6.64 11.83 14.37
N ASP A 237 6.15 11.48 13.18
CA ASP A 237 5.28 10.34 12.94
C ASP A 237 6.04 9.02 12.82
N PHE A 238 7.38 9.04 12.95
CA PHE A 238 8.17 7.85 13.27
C PHE A 238 9.42 8.21 14.11
N PRO A 239 9.37 8.22 15.46
CA PRO A 239 10.58 8.32 16.27
C PRO A 239 11.53 7.14 16.03
N PRO A 240 12.87 7.35 16.11
CA PRO A 240 13.84 6.28 15.95
C PRO A 240 13.60 5.20 17.02
N LEU A 241 13.51 3.94 16.59
CA LEU A 241 13.54 2.80 17.50
C LEU A 241 14.88 2.82 18.22
N SER A 242 14.85 3.05 19.54
CA SER A 242 16.01 2.86 20.41
C SER A 242 16.52 1.44 20.21
N ALA A 243 17.75 1.31 19.70
CA ALA A 243 18.41 0.02 19.53
C ALA A 243 18.50 -0.66 20.90
N SER A 244 17.60 -1.61 21.15
CA SER A 244 17.75 -2.52 22.27
C SER A 244 18.90 -3.45 21.93
N SER A 245 20.04 -3.20 22.54
CA SER A 245 21.22 -4.07 22.51
C SER A 245 20.84 -5.41 23.15
N THR A 246 20.38 -6.36 22.34
CA THR A 246 20.40 -7.76 22.72
C THR A 246 21.82 -8.28 22.55
N ASN A 247 22.57 -8.31 23.64
CA ASN A 247 23.80 -9.08 23.76
C ASN A 247 23.48 -10.56 23.54
N LEU A 248 23.77 -11.07 22.34
CA LEU A 248 23.84 -12.51 22.11
C LEU A 248 25.24 -13.00 22.53
N PRO A 249 25.33 -14.09 23.31
CA PRO A 249 26.62 -14.69 23.65
C PRO A 249 27.25 -15.29 22.39
N ARG A 250 28.53 -14.97 22.17
CA ARG A 250 29.35 -15.65 21.16
C ARG A 250 29.51 -17.12 21.57
N VAL A 251 29.13 -18.03 20.66
CA VAL A 251 29.58 -19.42 20.64
C VAL A 251 30.74 -19.52 19.67
#